data_AF-A0A7C3QDW4-F1
#
_entry.id   AF-A0A7C3QDW4-F1
#
_cell.length_a   1.000
_cell.length_b   1.000
_cell.length_c   1.000
_cell.angle_alpha   90.00
_cell.angle_beta   90.00
_cell.angle_gamma   90.00
#
_symmetry.space_group_name_H-M   'P 1'
#
loop_
_entity.id
_entity.type
_entity.pdbx_description
1 polymer ?
#
loop_
_entity_poly.entity_id
_entity_poly.type
_entity_poly.pdbx_seq_one_letter_code
_entity_poly.pdbx_strand_id
1 'polypeptide(L)'
;MTPSERTLEVLLDLERARQREHQLRIESEALLEGLRAITFSDSTETLFSGLVEVLHQLFEFDEAFILQLRDDGRLYPVISTASEVMQCVWRPRAMLKRVLEGKPSAVFDVNQVPEWKETGLATRLPIK
;
A
#
# COMPACT_ATOMS: atom_id res chain seq x y z
N MET A 1 -4.22 43.44 -24.41
CA MET A 1 -3.35 42.26 -24.50
C MET A 1 -2.55 42.34 -25.78
N THR A 2 -1.24 42.44 -25.68
CA THR A 2 -0.34 42.54 -26.83
C THR A 2 -0.06 41.13 -27.40
N PRO A 3 0.30 41.00 -28.68
CA PRO A 3 0.59 39.70 -29.31
C PRO A 3 1.65 38.88 -28.56
N SER A 4 2.57 39.57 -27.86
CA SER A 4 3.65 38.94 -27.11
C SER A 4 3.16 38.27 -25.81
N GLU A 5 2.17 38.85 -25.13
CA GLU A 5 1.54 38.25 -23.94
C GLU A 5 0.78 36.97 -24.32
N ARG A 6 0.12 36.96 -25.48
CA ARG A 6 -0.66 35.82 -25.96
C ARG A 6 0.22 34.61 -26.29
N THR A 7 1.39 34.83 -26.88
CA THR A 7 2.36 33.75 -27.15
C THR A 7 2.95 33.20 -25.85
N LEU A 8 3.25 34.07 -24.88
CA LEU A 8 3.78 33.66 -23.59
C LEU A 8 2.75 32.82 -22.81
N GLU A 9 1.49 33.24 -22.84
CA GLU A 9 0.36 32.52 -22.22
C GLU A 9 0.19 31.13 -22.83
N VAL A 10 0.22 31.02 -24.16
CA VAL A 10 0.14 29.72 -24.86
C VAL A 10 1.31 28.80 -24.52
N LEU A 11 2.54 29.33 -24.40
CA LEU A 11 3.71 28.55 -24.00
C LEU A 11 3.60 28.06 -22.55
N LEU A 12 3.07 28.88 -21.65
CA LEU A 12 2.82 28.52 -20.25
C LEU A 12 1.76 27.42 -20.13
N ASP A 13 0.70 27.51 -20.92
CA ASP A 13 -0.35 26.50 -20.95
C ASP A 13 0.13 25.19 -21.57
N LEU A 14 0.97 25.27 -22.62
CA LEU A 14 1.63 24.10 -23.20
C LEU A 14 2.50 23.39 -22.17
N GLU A 15 3.34 24.14 -21.43
CA GLU A 15 4.22 23.57 -20.41
C GLU A 15 3.42 22.89 -19.30
N ARG A 16 2.36 23.54 -18.81
CA ARG A 16 1.45 22.96 -17.80
C ARG A 16 0.73 21.72 -18.31
N ALA A 17 0.31 21.71 -19.57
CA ALA A 17 -0.32 20.55 -20.18
C ALA A 17 0.66 19.38 -20.28
N ARG A 18 1.90 19.64 -20.68
CA ARG A 18 2.97 18.63 -20.77
C ARG A 18 3.31 18.03 -19.41
N GLN A 19 3.36 18.86 -18.37
CA GLN A 19 3.60 18.39 -17.00
C GLN A 19 2.46 17.49 -16.51
N ARG A 20 1.19 17.85 -16.78
CA ARG A 20 0.04 17.02 -16.44
C ARG A 20 0.03 15.70 -17.20
N GLU A 21 0.30 15.73 -18.51
CA GLU A 21 0.41 14.53 -19.34
C GLU A 21 1.50 13.59 -18.78
N HIS A 22 2.67 14.15 -18.43
CA HIS A 22 3.76 13.38 -17.85
C HIS A 22 3.35 12.72 -16.53
N GLN A 23 2.68 13.45 -15.64
CA GLN A 23 2.19 12.91 -14.37
C GLN A 23 1.17 11.78 -14.57
N LEU A 24 0.18 12.01 -15.45
CA LEU A 24 -0.83 10.99 -15.79
C LEU A 24 -0.20 9.75 -16.43
N ARG A 25 0.86 9.94 -17.21
CA ARG A 25 1.59 8.83 -17.83
C ARG A 25 2.34 8.00 -16.79
N ILE A 26 3.02 8.64 -15.84
CA ILE A 26 3.69 7.94 -14.73
C ILE A 26 2.66 7.12 -13.94
N GLU A 27 1.51 7.71 -13.61
CA GLU A 27 0.44 7.02 -12.88
C GLU A 27 -0.11 5.83 -13.68
N SER A 28 -0.38 6.03 -14.98
CA SER A 28 -0.87 4.95 -15.85
C SER A 28 0.15 3.83 -16.03
N GLU A 29 1.44 4.15 -16.13
CA GLU A 29 2.52 3.16 -16.25
C GLU A 29 2.67 2.36 -14.94
N ALA A 30 2.59 3.00 -13.78
CA ALA A 30 2.61 2.33 -12.48
C ALA A 30 1.41 1.38 -12.29
N LEU A 31 0.20 1.82 -12.68
CA LEU A 31 -0.99 0.97 -12.63
C LEU A 31 -0.88 -0.24 -13.57
N LEU A 32 -0.37 -0.05 -14.78
CA LEU A 32 -0.13 -1.14 -15.73
C LEU A 32 0.91 -2.11 -15.21
N GLU A 33 1.99 -1.62 -14.62
CA GLU A 33 3.04 -2.47 -14.05
C GLU A 33 2.52 -3.29 -12.87
N GLY A 34 1.72 -2.68 -11.99
CA GLY A 34 1.03 -3.42 -10.93
C GLY A 34 0.08 -4.48 -11.48
N LEU A 35 -0.68 -4.16 -12.53
CA LEU A 35 -1.58 -5.13 -13.17
C LEU A 35 -0.82 -6.27 -13.83
N ARG A 36 0.35 -6.01 -14.42
CA ARG A 36 1.23 -7.05 -14.99
C ARG A 36 1.81 -7.93 -13.89
N ALA A 37 2.31 -7.35 -12.80
CA ALA A 37 2.79 -8.10 -11.64
C ALA A 37 1.69 -9.02 -11.09
N ILE A 38 0.44 -8.56 -11.09
CA ILE A 38 -0.72 -9.37 -10.66
C ILE A 38 -1.12 -10.44 -11.69
N THR A 39 -0.96 -10.18 -12.99
CA THR A 39 -1.44 -11.09 -14.04
C THR A 39 -0.45 -12.20 -14.36
N PHE A 40 0.86 -11.95 -14.22
CA PHE A 40 1.94 -12.84 -14.66
C PHE A 40 2.71 -13.54 -13.55
N SER A 41 2.29 -13.42 -12.30
CA SER A 41 2.94 -14.15 -11.21
C SER A 41 2.75 -15.66 -11.35
N ASP A 42 3.82 -16.42 -11.19
CA ASP A 42 3.74 -17.87 -11.12
C ASP A 42 3.38 -18.39 -9.71
N SER A 43 3.37 -17.52 -8.69
CA SER A 43 2.98 -17.85 -7.32
C SER A 43 2.33 -16.68 -6.58
N THR A 44 1.52 -17.02 -5.58
CA THR A 44 0.87 -16.06 -4.67
C THR A 44 1.88 -15.14 -3.97
N GLU A 45 3.10 -15.62 -3.73
CA GLU A 45 4.14 -14.82 -3.08
C GLU A 45 4.66 -13.73 -4.01
N THR A 46 4.90 -14.07 -5.29
CA THR A 46 5.41 -13.12 -6.29
C THR A 46 4.38 -12.05 -6.68
N LEU A 47 3.07 -12.39 -6.66
CA LEU A 47 1.97 -11.43 -6.83
C LEU A 47 2.10 -10.28 -5.84
N PHE A 48 2.17 -10.67 -4.58
CA PHE A 48 1.98 -9.79 -3.47
C PHE A 48 3.25 -9.00 -3.18
N SER A 49 4.44 -9.56 -3.45
CA SER A 49 5.69 -8.79 -3.41
C SER A 49 5.68 -7.66 -4.45
N GLY A 50 5.25 -7.93 -5.68
CA GLY A 50 5.12 -6.89 -6.72
C GLY A 50 4.09 -5.83 -6.34
N LEU A 51 2.97 -6.23 -5.73
CA LEU A 51 1.97 -5.30 -5.19
C LEU A 51 2.53 -4.37 -4.11
N VAL A 52 3.32 -4.91 -3.18
CA VAL A 52 3.96 -4.12 -2.12
C VAL A 52 4.96 -3.11 -2.71
N GLU A 53 5.75 -3.51 -3.71
CA GLU A 53 6.69 -2.62 -4.40
C GLU A 53 5.97 -1.46 -5.11
N VAL A 54 4.87 -1.74 -5.82
CA VAL A 54 4.08 -0.69 -6.47
C VAL A 54 3.45 0.25 -5.45
N LEU A 55 2.92 -0.29 -4.33
CA LEU A 55 2.38 0.55 -3.26
C LEU A 55 3.44 1.43 -2.61
N HIS A 56 4.68 0.94 -2.47
CA HIS A 56 5.78 1.72 -1.92
C HIS A 56 6.21 2.88 -2.83
N GLN A 57 5.97 2.78 -4.15
CA GLN A 57 6.18 3.91 -5.06
C GLN A 57 5.09 4.98 -4.94
N LEU A 58 3.89 4.59 -4.49
CA LEU A 58 2.73 5.48 -4.37
C LEU A 58 2.58 6.09 -2.97
N PHE A 59 3.03 5.36 -1.93
CA PHE A 59 2.90 5.73 -0.53
C PHE A 59 4.24 5.57 0.18
N GLU A 60 4.66 6.59 0.93
CA GLU A 60 5.80 6.50 1.84
C GLU A 60 5.38 5.76 3.12
N PHE A 61 5.56 4.43 3.17
CA PHE A 61 5.38 3.63 4.38
C PHE A 61 6.69 2.92 4.75
N ASP A 62 6.92 2.73 6.06
CA ASP A 62 8.12 2.05 6.54
C ASP A 62 8.04 0.53 6.34
N GLU A 63 6.88 -0.07 6.63
CA GLU A 63 6.70 -1.52 6.63
C GLU A 63 5.29 -1.91 6.13
N ALA A 64 5.20 -3.01 5.38
CA ALA A 64 3.95 -3.60 4.89
C ALA A 64 3.95 -5.12 5.03
N PHE A 65 2.78 -5.68 5.33
CA PHE A 65 2.59 -7.12 5.44
C PHE A 65 1.17 -7.54 5.08
N ILE A 66 1.02 -8.81 4.72
CA ILE A 66 -0.24 -9.43 4.32
C ILE A 66 -0.52 -10.61 5.24
N LEU A 67 -1.73 -10.62 5.80
CA LEU A 67 -2.23 -11.70 6.64
C LEU A 67 -3.31 -12.49 5.90
N GLN A 68 -3.25 -13.82 5.98
CA GLN A 68 -4.25 -14.71 5.41
C GLN A 68 -5.00 -15.44 6.52
N LEU A 69 -6.34 -15.44 6.42
CA LEU A 69 -7.20 -16.17 7.35
C LEU A 69 -7.14 -17.66 6.98
N ARG A 70 -6.81 -18.51 7.95
CA ARG A 70 -6.81 -19.97 7.79
C ARG A 70 -8.02 -20.60 8.46
N ASP A 71 -8.22 -21.88 8.19
CA ASP A 71 -9.38 -22.66 8.67
C ASP A 71 -9.50 -22.74 10.20
N ASP A 72 -8.40 -22.50 10.93
CA ASP A 72 -8.38 -22.41 12.39
C ASP A 72 -8.92 -21.08 12.94
N GLY A 73 -9.39 -20.19 12.06
CA GLY A 73 -9.91 -18.88 12.38
C GLY A 73 -8.85 -17.85 12.77
N ARG A 74 -7.56 -18.14 12.51
CA ARG A 74 -6.45 -17.24 12.80
C ARG A 74 -5.84 -16.68 11.52
N LEU A 75 -5.25 -15.50 11.65
CA LEU A 75 -4.58 -14.78 10.59
C LEU A 75 -3.07 -15.04 10.69
N TYR A 76 -2.48 -15.49 9.59
CA TYR A 76 -1.06 -15.79 9.48
C TYR A 76 -0.40 -14.89 8.43
N PRO A 77 0.81 -14.38 8.71
CA PRO A 77 1.58 -13.62 7.75
C PRO A 77 1.96 -14.53 6.58
N VAL A 78 1.66 -14.06 5.38
CA VAL A 78 2.09 -14.70 4.12
C VAL A 78 3.29 -13.93 3.58
N ILE A 79 3.24 -12.60 3.65
CA ILE A 79 4.32 -11.70 3.23
C ILE A 79 4.48 -10.62 4.28
N SER A 80 5.73 -10.21 4.49
CA SER A 80 6.08 -9.06 5.29
C SER A 80 7.40 -8.47 4.82
N THR A 81 7.51 -7.14 4.82
CA THR A 81 8.79 -6.43 4.70
C THR A 81 9.59 -6.52 6.01
N ALA A 82 8.90 -6.65 7.16
CA ALA A 82 9.50 -6.86 8.48
C ALA A 82 9.51 -8.34 8.88
N SER A 83 10.69 -8.90 9.13
CA SER A 83 10.87 -10.32 9.48
C SER A 83 10.18 -10.72 10.80
N GLU A 84 10.02 -9.78 11.72
CA GLU A 84 9.41 -9.96 13.04
C GLU A 84 7.93 -10.33 12.95
N VAL A 85 7.26 -9.86 11.89
CA VAL A 85 5.84 -10.12 11.65
C VAL A 85 5.61 -11.58 11.25
N MET A 86 6.56 -12.20 10.54
CA MET A 86 6.43 -13.57 10.01
C MET A 86 6.23 -14.64 11.10
N GLN A 87 6.63 -14.35 12.33
CA GLN A 87 6.49 -15.27 13.47
C GLN A 87 5.21 -15.04 14.30
N CYS A 88 4.38 -14.07 13.90
CA CYS A 88 3.22 -13.67 14.69
C CYS A 88 1.93 -14.32 14.19
N VAL A 89 1.10 -14.76 15.13
CA VAL A 89 -0.23 -15.30 14.82
C VAL A 89 -1.28 -14.34 15.35
N TRP A 90 -2.19 -13.92 14.47
CA TRP A 90 -3.16 -12.88 14.77
C TRP A 90 -4.54 -13.52 15.00
N ARG A 91 -5.22 -13.10 16.06
CA ARG A 91 -6.60 -13.53 16.34
C ARG A 91 -7.56 -12.40 16.00
N PRO A 92 -8.48 -12.59 15.05
CA PRO A 92 -9.45 -11.55 14.71
C PRO A 92 -10.34 -11.17 15.91
N ARG A 93 -10.24 -9.92 16.37
CA ARG A 93 -11.21 -9.32 17.31
C ARG A 93 -11.95 -8.18 16.60
N ALA A 94 -12.41 -7.17 17.33
CA ALA A 94 -13.31 -6.15 16.80
C ALA A 94 -12.75 -5.40 15.58
N MET A 95 -11.45 -5.05 15.58
CA MET A 95 -10.83 -4.30 14.50
C MET A 95 -10.63 -5.19 13.27
N LEU A 96 -10.01 -6.36 13.43
CA LEU A 96 -9.74 -7.24 12.29
C LEU A 96 -11.01 -7.89 11.72
N LYS A 97 -12.03 -8.16 12.54
CA LYS A 97 -13.34 -8.60 12.03
C LYS A 97 -13.96 -7.54 11.12
N ARG A 98 -13.90 -6.27 11.51
CA ARG A 98 -14.38 -5.15 10.67
C ARG A 98 -13.62 -5.07 9.35
N VAL A 99 -12.29 -5.27 9.37
CA VAL A 99 -11.46 -5.31 8.16
C VAL A 99 -11.83 -6.49 7.27
N LEU A 100 -12.05 -7.68 7.85
CA LEU A 100 -12.49 -8.87 7.11
C LEU A 100 -13.89 -8.71 6.50
N GLU A 101 -14.75 -7.85 7.06
CA GLU A 101 -16.02 -7.42 6.45
C GLU A 101 -15.84 -6.39 5.32
N GLY A 102 -14.61 -6.11 4.89
CA GLY A 102 -14.31 -5.17 3.80
C GLY A 102 -14.33 -3.70 4.22
N LYS A 103 -14.26 -3.39 5.52
CA LYS A 103 -14.24 -2.01 6.02
C LYS A 103 -12.83 -1.65 6.51
N PRO A 104 -12.04 -0.88 5.74
CA PRO A 104 -10.68 -0.50 6.12
C PRO A 104 -10.61 0.21 7.48
N SER A 105 -9.51 0.02 8.21
CA SER A 105 -9.29 0.63 9.53
C SER A 105 -7.94 1.32 9.61
N ALA A 106 -7.96 2.61 9.94
CA ALA A 106 -6.77 3.32 10.39
C ALA A 106 -6.59 3.11 11.90
N VAL A 107 -5.36 2.85 12.32
CA VAL A 107 -4.98 2.70 13.73
C VAL A 107 -3.83 3.66 13.99
N PHE A 108 -4.06 4.65 14.84
CA PHE A 108 -3.05 5.66 15.20
C PHE A 108 -2.17 5.23 16.38
N ASP A 109 -2.68 4.31 17.21
CA ASP A 109 -1.92 3.73 18.32
C ASP A 109 -2.22 2.23 18.41
N VAL A 110 -1.26 1.42 17.95
CA VAL A 110 -1.36 -0.04 17.96
C VAL A 110 -1.37 -0.62 19.38
N ASN A 111 -0.87 0.11 20.38
CA ASN A 111 -0.94 -0.33 21.77
C ASN A 111 -2.37 -0.29 22.30
N GLN A 112 -3.30 0.41 21.66
CA GLN A 112 -4.71 0.40 22.07
C GLN A 112 -5.51 -0.73 21.42
N VAL A 113 -4.93 -1.43 20.44
CA VAL A 113 -5.62 -2.49 19.70
C VAL A 113 -5.29 -3.87 20.29
N PRO A 114 -6.30 -4.60 20.81
CA PRO A 114 -6.08 -5.92 21.42
C PRO A 114 -5.37 -6.91 20.49
N GLU A 115 -5.72 -6.91 19.20
CA GLU A 115 -5.12 -7.78 18.19
C GLU A 115 -3.61 -7.56 18.04
N TRP A 116 -3.13 -6.33 18.17
CA TRP A 116 -1.71 -5.97 18.09
C TRP A 116 -0.96 -6.25 19.40
N LYS A 117 -1.63 -6.10 20.54
CA LYS A 117 -1.07 -6.45 21.86
C LYS A 117 -0.79 -7.95 21.98
N GLU A 118 -1.70 -8.78 21.49
CA GLU A 118 -1.58 -10.23 21.58
C GLU A 118 -0.40 -10.80 20.78
N THR A 119 0.00 -10.14 19.69
CA THR A 119 1.15 -10.56 18.90
C THR A 119 2.49 -10.17 19.51
N GLY A 120 2.50 -9.21 20.44
CA GLY A 120 3.73 -8.64 21.01
C GLY A 120 4.53 -7.77 20.02
N LEU A 121 4.02 -7.57 18.81
CA LEU A 121 4.68 -6.79 17.74
C LEU A 121 4.87 -5.33 18.10
N ALA A 122 3.95 -4.73 18.85
CA ALA A 122 4.02 -3.33 19.26
C ALA A 122 5.31 -2.98 20.04
N THR A 123 5.98 -3.98 20.62
CA THR A 123 7.28 -3.81 21.30
C THR A 123 8.50 -4.05 20.40
N ARG A 124 8.30 -4.70 19.25
CA ARG A 124 9.37 -5.12 18.32
C ARG A 124 9.45 -4.22 17.09
N LEU A 125 8.33 -3.62 16.69
CA LEU A 125 8.23 -2.63 15.63
C LEU A 125 7.65 -1.33 16.23
N PRO A 126 8.52 -0.39 16.65
CA PRO A 126 8.06 0.93 17.07
C PRO A 126 7.57 1.68 15.82
N ILE A 127 6.26 1.70 15.62
CA ILE A 127 5.61 2.58 14.64
C ILE A 127 5.80 4.01 15.17
N LYS A 128 6.54 4.84 14.43
CA LYS A 128 6.81 6.24 14.78
C LYS A 128 5.63 7.16 14.46
#